data_AF-A0A2H8TYM6-F1
#
_entry.id   AF-A0A2H8TYM6-F1
#
_cell.length_a   1.000
_cell.length_b   1.000
_cell.length_c   1.000
_cell.angle_alpha   90.00
_cell.angle_beta   90.00
_cell.angle_gamma   90.00
#
_symmetry.space_group_name_H-M   'P 1'
#
loop_
_entity.id
_entity.type
_entity.pdbx_description
1 polymer ?
#
loop_
_entity_poly.entity_id
_entity_poly.type
_entity_poly.pdbx_seq_one_letter_code
_entity_poly.pdbx_strand_id
1 'polypeptide(L)'
;MKKLIKERYQIPKHLSCVYHCVKMCLILFYIVLVYFRNLWCLDVCSMLLPSISDLIQSGNEAFINVSFKAIRDILQYFMPVIKTNIQRPPSAIGVDIMQEERYNKCRKCQNILMDIRSFVLKRQTVQGNLGNVFRQLHMLLQTIDI
;
A
#
# COMPACT_ATOMS: atom_id res chain seq x y z
N MET A 1 -32.81 -0.32 -10.48
CA MET A 1 -31.49 0.35 -10.67
C MET A 1 -30.28 -0.42 -10.12
N LYS A 2 -30.32 -1.75 -9.93
CA LYS A 2 -29.15 -2.56 -9.46
C LYS A 2 -28.55 -3.47 -10.55
N LYS A 3 -28.73 -3.15 -11.82
CA LYS A 3 -28.33 -4.01 -12.96
C LYS A 3 -27.29 -3.40 -13.90
N LEU A 4 -26.63 -2.29 -13.55
CA LEU A 4 -25.74 -1.55 -14.47
C LEU A 4 -24.30 -1.33 -13.99
N ILE A 5 -23.79 -2.12 -13.03
CA ILE A 5 -22.38 -1.98 -12.56
C ILE A 5 -21.51 -3.19 -12.97
N LYS A 6 -22.09 -4.27 -13.51
CA LYS A 6 -21.33 -5.51 -13.79
C LYS A 6 -20.79 -5.63 -15.22
N GLU A 7 -20.78 -4.54 -15.98
CA GLU A 7 -20.48 -4.56 -17.43
C GLU A 7 -19.37 -3.59 -17.86
N ARG A 8 -18.48 -3.22 -16.93
CA ARG A 8 -17.36 -2.30 -17.19
C ARG A 8 -16.03 -2.88 -16.71
N TYR A 9 -15.59 -4.01 -17.25
CA TYR A 9 -14.17 -4.39 -17.43
C TYR A 9 -14.09 -5.86 -17.88
N GLN A 10 -14.54 -6.16 -19.10
CA GLN A 10 -14.13 -7.38 -19.78
C GLN A 10 -12.69 -7.18 -20.28
N ILE A 11 -11.73 -7.23 -19.35
CA ILE A 11 -10.30 -7.20 -19.68
C ILE A 11 -10.04 -8.44 -20.55
N PRO A 12 -9.46 -8.28 -21.76
CA PRO A 12 -9.25 -9.43 -22.63
C PRO A 12 -8.38 -10.47 -21.91
N LYS A 13 -8.70 -11.77 -22.06
CA LYS A 13 -8.14 -12.86 -21.23
C LYS A 13 -6.60 -12.86 -21.18
N HIS A 14 -5.94 -12.46 -22.27
CA HIS A 14 -4.48 -12.31 -22.33
C HIS A 14 -3.97 -11.21 -21.39
N LEU A 15 -4.67 -10.08 -21.32
CA LEU A 15 -4.31 -8.93 -20.49
C LEU A 15 -4.58 -9.24 -19.02
N SER A 16 -5.59 -10.06 -18.71
CA SER A 16 -5.84 -10.58 -17.36
C SER A 16 -4.67 -11.48 -16.88
N CYS A 17 -4.15 -12.36 -17.75
CA CYS A 17 -2.95 -13.16 -17.45
C CYS A 17 -1.72 -12.28 -17.18
N VAL A 18 -1.46 -11.28 -18.01
CA VAL A 18 -0.34 -10.35 -17.80
C VAL A 18 -0.51 -9.61 -16.48
N TYR A 19 -1.71 -9.12 -16.18
CA TYR A 19 -2.00 -8.41 -14.93
C TYR A 19 -1.83 -9.30 -13.70
N HIS A 20 -2.24 -10.57 -13.79
CA HIS A 20 -2.04 -11.57 -12.74
C HIS A 20 -0.56 -11.89 -12.56
N CYS A 21 0.20 -12.02 -13.65
CA CYS A 21 1.63 -12.28 -13.63
C CYS A 21 2.40 -11.13 -12.97
N VAL A 22 2.08 -9.88 -13.33
CA VAL A 22 2.67 -8.68 -12.69
C VAL A 22 2.37 -8.64 -11.19
N LYS A 23 1.13 -8.94 -10.78
CA LYS A 23 0.73 -9.03 -9.37
C LYS A 23 1.50 -10.10 -8.60
N MET A 24 1.72 -11.27 -9.22
CA MET A 24 2.53 -12.34 -8.62
C MET A 24 4.00 -11.96 -8.52
N CYS A 25 4.58 -11.34 -9.56
CA CYS A 25 5.94 -10.84 -9.52
C CYS A 25 6.14 -9.80 -8.41
N LEU A 26 5.16 -8.93 -8.16
CA LEU A 26 5.19 -7.96 -7.06
C LEU A 26 5.18 -8.64 -5.69
N ILE A 27 4.39 -9.71 -5.52
CA ILE A 27 4.38 -10.51 -4.30
C ILE A 27 5.74 -11.20 -4.08
N LEU A 28 6.31 -11.79 -5.14
CA LEU A 28 7.64 -12.40 -5.09
C LEU A 28 8.72 -11.37 -4.76
N PHE A 29 8.65 -10.19 -5.36
CA PHE A 29 9.56 -9.09 -5.05
C PHE A 29 9.47 -8.67 -3.58
N TYR A 30 8.26 -8.49 -3.04
CA TYR A 30 8.07 -8.22 -1.62
C TYR A 30 8.67 -9.33 -0.74
N ILE A 31 8.45 -10.61 -1.05
CA ILE A 31 9.02 -11.73 -0.29
C ILE A 31 10.56 -11.67 -0.28
N VAL A 32 11.18 -11.36 -1.42
CA VAL A 32 12.64 -11.19 -1.53
C VAL A 32 13.11 -10.02 -0.68
N LEU A 33 12.40 -8.89 -0.68
CA LEU A 33 12.74 -7.72 0.15
C LEU A 33 12.65 -8.01 1.65
N VAL A 34 11.66 -8.80 2.07
CA VAL A 34 11.54 -9.25 3.47
C VAL A 34 12.73 -10.11 3.88
N TYR A 35 13.24 -10.94 2.96
CA TYR A 35 14.42 -11.78 3.22
C TYR A 35 15.72 -10.96 3.23
N PHE A 36 15.86 -9.98 2.32
CA PHE A 36 17.02 -9.12 2.21
C PHE A 36 16.75 -7.72 2.75
N ARG A 37 16.75 -7.60 4.09
CA ARG A 37 16.42 -6.35 4.79
C ARG A 37 17.27 -5.13 4.38
N ASN A 38 18.50 -5.35 3.92
CA ASN A 38 19.41 -4.30 3.46
C ASN A 38 18.95 -3.59 2.18
N LEU A 39 18.04 -4.20 1.41
CA LEU A 39 17.51 -3.62 0.18
C LEU A 39 16.30 -2.70 0.45
N TRP A 40 15.82 -2.64 1.69
CA TRP A 40 14.61 -1.91 2.01
C TRP A 40 14.90 -0.41 2.19
N CYS A 41 14.56 0.37 1.17
CA CYS A 41 14.69 1.83 1.18
C CYS A 41 13.36 2.54 0.89
N LEU A 42 13.34 3.86 1.06
CA LEU A 42 12.15 4.69 0.87
C LEU A 42 11.64 4.65 -0.58
N ASP A 43 12.55 4.53 -1.55
CA ASP A 43 12.20 4.39 -2.97
C ASP A 43 11.36 3.13 -3.21
N VAL A 44 11.82 2.00 -2.67
CA VAL A 44 11.12 0.72 -2.73
C VAL A 44 9.75 0.82 -2.07
N CYS A 45 9.66 1.46 -0.90
CA CYS A 45 8.38 1.69 -0.22
C CYS A 45 7.41 2.51 -1.11
N SER A 46 7.91 3.59 -1.73
CA SER A 46 7.10 4.48 -2.57
C SER A 46 6.59 3.81 -3.86
N MET A 47 7.32 2.81 -4.38
CA MET A 47 6.92 2.00 -5.54
C MET A 47 6.00 0.84 -5.15
N LEU A 48 6.21 0.23 -3.98
CA LEU A 48 5.47 -0.96 -3.55
C LEU A 48 4.08 -0.63 -3.00
N LEU A 49 3.91 0.49 -2.30
CA LEU A 49 2.63 0.91 -1.70
C LEU A 49 1.47 1.03 -2.71
N PRO A 50 1.63 1.69 -3.87
CA PRO A 50 0.59 1.72 -4.90
C PRO A 50 0.18 0.31 -5.34
N SER A 51 1.16 -0.54 -5.60
CA SER A 51 0.91 -1.93 -6.01
C SER A 51 0.16 -2.74 -4.95
N ILE A 52 0.48 -2.54 -3.67
CA ILE A 52 -0.26 -3.16 -2.57
C ILE A 52 -1.71 -2.64 -2.52
N SER A 53 -1.94 -1.35 -2.74
CA SER A 53 -3.29 -0.79 -2.83
C SER A 53 -4.10 -1.48 -3.94
N ASP A 54 -3.51 -1.69 -5.11
CA ASP A 54 -4.16 -2.38 -6.24
C ASP A 54 -4.43 -3.87 -5.95
N LEU A 55 -3.56 -4.52 -5.19
CA LEU A 55 -3.76 -5.90 -4.72
C LEU A 55 -4.95 -5.99 -3.78
N ILE A 56 -5.07 -5.06 -2.83
CA ILE A 56 -6.21 -5.01 -1.89
C ILE A 56 -7.52 -4.75 -2.65
N GLN A 57 -7.50 -3.82 -3.61
CA GLN A 57 -8.67 -3.49 -4.42
C GLN A 57 -9.11 -4.64 -5.33
N SER A 58 -8.21 -5.57 -5.67
CA SER A 58 -8.52 -6.73 -6.50
C SER A 58 -9.48 -7.74 -5.86
N GLY A 59 -9.67 -7.68 -4.53
CA GLY A 59 -10.68 -8.49 -3.82
C GLY A 59 -10.32 -9.95 -3.57
N ASN A 60 -9.13 -10.41 -3.99
CA ASN A 60 -8.68 -11.79 -3.75
C ASN A 60 -8.16 -11.97 -2.32
N GLU A 61 -8.68 -12.95 -1.59
CA GLU A 61 -8.32 -13.20 -0.18
C GLU A 61 -6.83 -13.48 0.03
N ALA A 62 -6.22 -14.30 -0.82
CA ALA A 62 -4.78 -14.56 -0.75
C ALA A 62 -3.96 -13.28 -0.93
N PHE A 63 -4.32 -12.43 -1.89
CA PHE A 63 -3.62 -11.16 -2.13
C PHE A 63 -3.83 -10.16 -1.01
N ILE A 64 -5.05 -10.08 -0.46
CA ILE A 64 -5.35 -9.21 0.67
C ILE A 64 -4.53 -9.63 1.90
N ASN A 65 -4.43 -10.94 2.18
CA ASN A 65 -3.62 -11.44 3.29
C ASN A 65 -2.13 -11.14 3.15
N VAL A 66 -1.56 -11.31 1.95
CA VAL A 66 -0.17 -10.93 1.67
C VAL A 66 0.01 -9.41 1.79
N SER A 67 -0.92 -8.64 1.24
CA SER A 67 -0.93 -7.17 1.31
C SER A 67 -0.98 -6.67 2.74
N PHE A 68 -1.77 -7.32 3.60
CA PHE A 68 -1.85 -6.99 5.03
C PHE A 68 -0.50 -7.20 5.74
N LYS A 69 0.17 -8.34 5.50
CA LYS A 69 1.52 -8.57 6.03
C LYS A 69 2.51 -7.52 5.52
N ALA A 70 2.47 -7.23 4.22
CA ALA A 70 3.35 -6.23 3.61
C ALA A 70 3.14 -4.83 4.22
N ILE A 71 1.90 -4.39 4.38
CA ILE A 71 1.58 -3.11 5.03
C ILE A 71 2.09 -3.10 6.47
N ARG A 72 1.86 -4.16 7.24
CA ARG A 72 2.34 -4.25 8.61
C ARG A 72 3.85 -4.09 8.70
N ASP A 73 4.59 -4.79 7.84
CA ASP A 73 6.05 -4.75 7.89
C ASP A 73 6.57 -3.39 7.40
N ILE A 74 5.95 -2.80 6.35
CA ILE A 74 6.24 -1.42 5.91
C ILE A 74 6.02 -0.44 7.06
N LEU A 75 4.90 -0.57 7.78
CA LEU A 75 4.59 0.36 8.85
C LEU A 75 5.57 0.23 10.01
N GLN A 76 5.91 -0.99 10.42
CA GLN A 76 6.87 -1.23 11.48
C GLN A 76 8.27 -0.66 11.16
N TYR A 77 8.69 -0.73 9.90
CA TYR A 77 10.03 -0.29 9.50
C TYR A 77 10.09 1.20 9.12
N PHE A 78 9.14 1.68 8.30
CA PHE A 78 9.18 3.03 7.73
C PHE A 78 8.36 4.07 8.47
N MET A 79 7.39 3.71 9.34
CA MET A 79 6.62 4.75 10.03
C MET A 79 7.48 5.71 10.86
N PRO A 80 8.51 5.27 11.61
CA PRO A 80 9.40 6.20 12.30
C PRO A 80 10.10 7.17 11.35
N VAL A 81 10.53 6.67 10.19
CA VAL A 81 11.19 7.48 9.14
C VAL A 81 10.22 8.47 8.52
N ILE A 82 9.01 8.02 8.16
CA ILE A 82 7.95 8.86 7.58
C ILE A 82 7.57 9.96 8.57
N LYS A 83 7.30 9.63 9.84
CA LYS A 83 6.94 10.62 10.88
C LYS A 83 8.05 11.65 11.07
N THR A 84 9.31 11.21 11.19
CA THR A 84 10.45 12.12 11.41
C THR A 84 10.68 13.08 10.25
N ASN A 85 10.56 12.59 9.01
CA ASN A 85 10.77 13.43 7.83
C ASN A 85 9.60 14.39 7.58
N ILE A 86 8.35 13.99 7.90
CA ILE A 86 7.18 14.87 7.74
C ILE A 86 7.13 15.96 8.81
N GLN A 87 7.50 15.64 10.06
CA GLN A 87 7.56 16.61 11.16
C GLN A 87 8.69 17.62 11.03
N ARG A 88 9.68 17.35 10.18
CA ARG A 88 10.77 18.26 9.83
C ARG A 88 10.61 18.72 8.39
N PRO A 89 9.65 19.64 8.12
CA PRO A 89 9.51 20.19 6.78
C PRO A 89 10.83 20.85 6.35
N PRO A 90 11.17 20.78 5.05
CA PRO A 90 12.42 21.34 4.56
C PRO A 90 12.54 22.80 4.95
N SER A 91 13.62 23.13 5.64
CA SER A 91 13.89 24.46 6.16
C SER A 91 14.67 25.24 5.09
N ALA A 92 14.05 26.29 4.57
CA ALA A 92 14.53 27.16 3.49
C ALA A 92 14.41 26.61 2.06
N ILE A 93 13.96 27.49 1.17
CA ILE A 93 13.85 27.30 -0.27
C ILE A 93 15.25 27.04 -0.85
N GLY A 94 15.44 25.86 -1.46
CA GLY A 94 16.45 25.67 -2.51
C GLY A 94 17.87 25.26 -2.10
N VAL A 95 18.14 24.86 -0.85
CA VAL A 95 19.52 24.48 -0.44
C VAL A 95 19.71 22.96 -0.30
N ASP A 96 18.66 22.18 -0.01
CA ASP A 96 18.77 20.72 0.18
C ASP A 96 17.71 19.95 -0.64
N ILE A 97 18.03 19.72 -1.92
CA ILE A 97 17.20 18.94 -2.85
C ILE A 97 16.94 17.52 -2.32
N MET A 98 17.90 16.94 -1.60
CA MET A 98 17.80 15.58 -1.08
C MET A 98 16.81 15.51 0.09
N GLN A 99 16.78 16.52 0.96
CA GLN A 99 15.79 16.63 2.02
C GLN A 99 14.38 16.81 1.45
N GLU A 100 14.22 17.66 0.44
CA GLU A 100 12.94 17.88 -0.23
C GLU A 100 12.44 16.62 -0.95
N GLU A 101 13.32 15.90 -1.65
CA GLU A 101 12.98 14.63 -2.30
C GLU A 101 12.51 13.58 -1.28
N ARG A 102 13.21 13.45 -0.15
CA ARG A 102 12.83 12.54 0.94
C ARG A 102 11.48 12.92 1.55
N TYR A 103 11.25 14.20 1.81
CA TYR A 103 9.97 14.70 2.30
C TYR A 103 8.83 14.35 1.34
N ASN A 104 9.01 14.61 0.04
CA ASN A 104 8.02 14.31 -0.99
C ASN A 104 7.71 12.82 -1.10
N LYS A 105 8.73 11.95 -1.03
CA LYS A 105 8.54 10.49 -1.01
C LYS A 105 7.77 10.03 0.23
N CYS A 106 8.15 10.50 1.43
CA CYS A 106 7.45 10.19 2.67
C CYS A 106 5.99 10.65 2.64
N ARG A 107 5.73 11.87 2.15
CA ARG A 107 4.37 12.41 2.00
C ARG A 107 3.54 11.59 1.02
N LYS A 108 4.12 11.18 -0.11
CA LYS A 108 3.46 10.30 -1.07
C LYS A 108 3.10 8.95 -0.44
N CYS A 109 4.02 8.34 0.29
CA CYS A 109 3.75 7.09 1.02
C CYS A 109 2.61 7.27 2.03
N GLN A 110 2.62 8.36 2.81
CA GLN A 110 1.56 8.66 3.77
C GLN A 110 0.20 8.82 3.09
N ASN A 111 0.12 9.57 1.99
CA ASN A 111 -1.13 9.77 1.25
C ASN A 111 -1.71 8.43 0.77
N ILE A 112 -0.88 7.56 0.19
CA ILE A 112 -1.33 6.23 -0.26
C ILE A 112 -1.81 5.37 0.91
N LEU A 113 -1.12 5.41 2.05
CA LEU A 113 -1.55 4.70 3.26
C LEU A 113 -2.91 5.20 3.78
N MET A 114 -3.17 6.52 3.71
CA MET A 114 -4.45 7.11 4.06
C MET A 114 -5.55 6.70 3.07
N ASP A 115 -5.24 6.63 1.78
CA ASP A 115 -6.17 6.13 0.76
C ASP A 115 -6.55 4.67 1.02
N ILE A 116 -5.56 3.81 1.31
CA ILE A 116 -5.80 2.42 1.69
C ILE A 116 -6.69 2.36 2.94
N ARG A 117 -6.42 3.17 3.97
CA ARG A 117 -7.25 3.22 5.19
C ARG A 117 -8.71 3.57 4.87
N SER A 118 -8.92 4.56 4.00
CA SER A 118 -10.26 4.98 3.58
C SER A 118 -10.99 3.88 2.80
N PHE A 119 -10.28 3.14 1.94
CA PHE A 119 -10.82 2.02 1.19
C PHE A 119 -11.21 0.87 2.12
N VAL A 120 -10.32 0.51 3.05
CA VAL A 120 -10.52 -0.56 4.03
C VAL A 120 -11.70 -0.24 4.94
N LEU A 121 -11.84 1.02 5.39
CA LEU A 121 -12.96 1.47 6.22
C LEU A 121 -14.31 1.19 5.56
N LYS A 122 -14.44 1.46 4.25
CA LYS A 122 -15.67 1.18 3.48
C LYS A 122 -15.97 -0.31 3.32
N ARG A 123 -14.98 -1.19 3.53
CA ARG A 123 -15.08 -2.66 3.34
C ARG A 123 -15.17 -3.44 4.65
N GLN A 124 -15.20 -2.78 5.81
CA GLN A 124 -15.30 -3.46 7.13
C GLN A 124 -16.64 -4.19 7.36
N THR A 125 -17.67 -3.86 6.58
CA THR A 125 -18.99 -4.47 6.64
C THR A 125 -19.07 -5.80 5.89
N VAL A 126 -18.01 -6.19 5.18
CA VAL A 126 -17.90 -7.52 4.56
C VAL A 126 -17.91 -8.57 5.67
N GLN A 127 -18.77 -9.57 5.55
CA GLN A 127 -18.86 -10.69 6.50
C GLN A 127 -17.86 -11.80 6.13
N GLY A 128 -17.47 -12.62 7.11
CA GLY A 128 -16.51 -13.72 6.93
C GLY A 128 -15.05 -13.35 7.19
N ASN A 129 -14.12 -14.24 6.81
CA ASN A 129 -12.68 -14.10 7.09
C ASN A 129 -12.10 -12.80 6.52
N LEU A 130 -12.49 -12.43 5.30
CA LEU A 130 -12.10 -11.17 4.67
C LEU A 130 -12.47 -9.95 5.50
N GLY A 131 -13.66 -9.94 6.12
CA GLY A 131 -14.08 -8.88 7.03
C GLY A 131 -13.16 -8.71 8.23
N ASN A 132 -12.72 -9.83 8.81
CA ASN A 132 -11.77 -9.82 9.92
C ASN A 132 -10.40 -9.26 9.49
N VAL A 133 -9.91 -9.64 8.31
CA VAL A 133 -8.64 -9.10 7.76
C VAL A 133 -8.75 -7.60 7.52
N PHE A 134 -9.85 -7.11 6.93
CA PHE A 134 -10.07 -5.68 6.75
C PHE A 134 -10.14 -4.90 8.07
N ARG A 135 -10.77 -5.47 9.12
CA ARG A 135 -10.80 -4.84 10.45
C ARG A 135 -9.41 -4.77 11.06
N GLN A 136 -8.63 -5.85 11.01
CA GLN A 136 -7.24 -5.86 11.49
C GLN A 136 -6.37 -4.86 10.74
N LEU A 137 -6.50 -4.81 9.41
CA LEU A 137 -5.81 -3.84 8.57
C LEU A 137 -6.19 -2.40 8.93
N HIS A 138 -7.47 -2.12 9.19
CA HIS A 138 -7.90 -0.80 9.62
C HIS A 138 -7.28 -0.40 10.96
N MET A 139 -7.35 -1.29 11.97
CA MET A 139 -6.75 -1.04 13.30
C MET A 139 -5.26 -0.72 13.18
N LEU A 140 -4.54 -1.48 12.36
CA LEU A 140 -3.13 -1.24 12.08
C LEU A 140 -2.90 0.14 11.45
N LEU A 141 -3.72 0.52 10.46
CA LEU A 141 -3.62 1.81 9.77
C LEU A 141 -4.05 3.01 10.64
N GLN A 142 -4.79 2.81 11.73
CA GLN A 142 -5.11 3.90 12.68
C GLN A 142 -3.86 4.42 13.42
N THR A 143 -2.79 3.62 13.52
CA THR A 143 -1.52 4.04 14.16
C THR A 143 -0.77 5.13 13.37
N ILE A 144 -1.23 5.42 12.15
CA ILE A 144 -0.65 6.39 11.22
C ILE A 144 -1.07 7.82 11.55
N ASP A 145 -2.14 8.04 12.34
CA ASP A 145 -2.56 9.38 12.74
C ASP A 145 -1.36 10.13 13.36
N ILE A 146 -0.92 11.19 12.67
CA ILE A 146 0.11 12.16 13.07
C ILE A 146 -0.62 13.42 13.52
#